data_AF-A0A0Q3JP97-F1
#
_entry.id   AF-A0A0Q3JP97-F1
#
_cell.length_a   1.000
_cell.length_b   1.000
_cell.length_c   1.000
_cell.angle_alpha   90.00
_cell.angle_beta   90.00
_cell.angle_gamma   90.00
#
_symmetry.space_group_name_H-M   'P 1'
#
loop_
_entity.id
_entity.type
_entity.pdbx_description
1 polymer ?
#
loop_
_entity_poly.entity_id
_entity_poly.type
_entity_poly.pdbx_seq_one_letter_code
_entity_poly.pdbx_strand_id
1 'polypeptide(L)'
;MLPFLQGLSFLEKLAAPLAPFIVGRTGGQLFLTDGEPSKPPLLLLMTSDHEDKKFISALAAFKNRVLYANVSYDHMVGWRTSSIRRELDLKTPLHRSVDGYKYIVNVEYCSAVSSDGPHFPSRAARAKEAAQSTPNIENTEEYHEMMEEEMIHGLQRVGWKKVDVNFHASLWPYSAHNSIHVKNEWLHNAGAGVIAHLANSIKQSCFHANLSTGVSGTLDCRRPELFGTARSQLPARLKMGRNNG
;
A
#
# COMPACT_ATOMS: atom_id res chain seq x y z
N MET A 1 27.72 -7.17 -6.89
CA MET A 1 26.52 -6.56 -6.29
C MET A 1 25.36 -6.84 -7.22
N LEU A 2 24.41 -7.69 -6.84
CA LEU A 2 23.33 -8.14 -7.73
C LEU A 2 22.24 -7.05 -7.85
N PRO A 3 21.92 -6.57 -9.05
CA PRO A 3 20.88 -5.58 -9.27
C PRO A 3 19.54 -6.25 -9.60
N PHE A 4 19.01 -7.11 -8.73
CA PHE A 4 17.68 -7.72 -8.94
C PHE A 4 17.04 -8.07 -7.59
N LEU A 5 16.45 -7.07 -6.95
CA LEU A 5 15.37 -7.27 -5.99
C LEU A 5 14.29 -6.22 -6.29
N GLN A 6 13.81 -6.26 -7.53
CA GLN A 6 12.58 -5.59 -7.97
C GLN A 6 11.40 -6.34 -7.32
N GLY A 7 11.23 -6.12 -6.01
CA GLY A 7 10.14 -6.60 -5.17
C GLY A 7 9.33 -7.78 -5.70
N LEU A 8 9.85 -9.00 -5.54
CA LEU A 8 9.11 -10.28 -5.46
C LEU A 8 10.07 -11.41 -5.03
N SER A 9 9.55 -12.38 -4.26
CA SER A 9 10.02 -13.78 -4.20
C SER A 9 11.06 -14.31 -3.18
N PHE A 10 11.37 -13.68 -2.02
CA PHE A 10 12.05 -14.44 -0.94
C PHE A 10 11.07 -15.09 0.04
N LEU A 11 10.02 -14.37 0.46
CA LEU A 11 8.98 -14.95 1.29
C LEU A 11 8.12 -15.94 0.50
N GLU A 12 7.78 -15.70 -0.76
CA GLU A 12 6.99 -16.68 -1.55
C GLU A 12 7.77 -17.97 -1.82
N LYS A 13 9.07 -17.88 -2.16
CA LYS A 13 9.89 -19.06 -2.50
C LYS A 13 10.34 -19.87 -1.27
N LEU A 14 10.40 -19.26 -0.08
CA LEU A 14 10.74 -19.96 1.17
C LEU A 14 9.54 -20.27 2.07
N ALA A 15 8.44 -19.50 1.97
CA ALA A 15 7.23 -19.80 2.73
C ALA A 15 6.39 -20.88 2.06
N ALA A 16 6.34 -21.02 0.72
CA ALA A 16 5.46 -22.01 0.09
C ALA A 16 5.66 -23.46 0.61
N PRO A 17 6.88 -23.98 0.84
CA PRO A 17 7.07 -25.33 1.39
C PRO A 17 6.88 -25.43 2.92
N LEU A 18 6.97 -24.31 3.65
CA LEU A 18 6.97 -24.28 5.13
C LEU A 18 5.71 -23.61 5.72
N ALA A 19 4.89 -22.99 4.89
CA ALA A 19 3.71 -22.23 5.28
C ALA A 19 2.67 -23.06 6.04
N PRO A 20 2.38 -24.33 5.67
CA PRO A 20 1.45 -25.16 6.42
C PRO A 20 1.86 -25.39 7.88
N PHE A 21 3.15 -25.23 8.20
CA PHE A 21 3.71 -25.55 9.52
C PHE A 21 4.05 -24.32 10.39
N ILE A 22 4.23 -23.14 9.78
CA ILE A 22 4.73 -21.94 10.47
C ILE A 22 3.69 -20.80 10.45
N VAL A 23 2.72 -20.85 9.55
CA VAL A 23 1.86 -19.71 9.27
C VAL A 23 0.54 -19.86 10.02
N GLY A 24 0.39 -19.07 11.08
CA GLY A 24 -0.90 -18.92 11.76
C GLY A 24 -1.98 -18.34 10.83
N ARG A 25 -3.24 -18.34 11.28
CA ARG A 25 -4.42 -17.93 10.50
C ARG A 25 -4.22 -16.67 9.64
N THR A 26 -3.63 -15.61 10.21
CA THR A 26 -3.41 -14.33 9.53
C THR A 26 -2.43 -14.43 8.36
N GLY A 27 -1.35 -15.21 8.50
CA GLY A 27 -0.43 -15.35 7.38
C GLY A 27 -1.00 -16.22 6.27
N GLY A 28 -1.87 -17.20 6.58
CA GLY A 28 -2.55 -17.99 5.56
C GLY A 28 -3.44 -17.11 4.69
N GLN A 29 -4.12 -16.15 5.31
CA GLN A 29 -4.89 -15.12 4.60
C GLN A 29 -3.99 -14.20 3.76
N LEU A 30 -2.84 -13.78 4.31
CA LEU A 30 -1.88 -12.93 3.61
C LEU A 30 -1.30 -13.61 2.36
N PHE A 31 -1.02 -14.91 2.45
CA PHE A 31 -0.48 -15.72 1.35
C PHE A 31 -1.56 -16.42 0.51
N LEU A 32 -2.84 -16.07 0.68
CA LEU A 32 -3.96 -16.61 -0.10
C LEU A 32 -4.14 -18.14 0.04
N THR A 33 -3.59 -18.74 1.09
CA THR A 33 -3.67 -20.19 1.35
C THR A 33 -4.78 -20.55 2.33
N ASP A 34 -5.61 -19.59 2.76
CA ASP A 34 -6.67 -19.81 3.73
C ASP A 34 -7.90 -20.55 3.15
N GLY A 35 -8.51 -21.41 3.96
CA GLY A 35 -9.73 -22.14 3.64
C GLY A 35 -9.55 -23.29 2.64
N GLU A 36 -10.67 -23.96 2.35
CA GLU A 36 -10.72 -25.11 1.45
C GLU A 36 -10.24 -24.75 0.02
N PRO A 37 -9.63 -25.68 -0.72
CA PRO A 37 -9.21 -25.43 -2.10
C PRO A 37 -10.35 -24.98 -3.02
N SER A 38 -11.56 -25.50 -2.79
CA SER A 38 -12.76 -25.19 -3.55
C SER A 38 -13.37 -23.82 -3.26
N LYS A 39 -12.84 -23.09 -2.27
CA LYS A 39 -13.33 -21.77 -1.86
C LYS A 39 -12.31 -20.67 -2.15
N PRO A 40 -12.78 -19.47 -2.54
CA PRO A 40 -11.89 -18.32 -2.72
C PRO A 40 -11.22 -17.94 -1.38
N PRO A 41 -9.96 -17.45 -1.40
CA PRO A 41 -9.30 -16.92 -0.22
C PRO A 41 -9.97 -15.62 0.25
N LEU A 42 -9.82 -15.29 1.54
CA LEU A 42 -10.48 -14.11 2.13
C LEU A 42 -10.13 -12.80 1.39
N LEU A 43 -8.87 -12.60 1.00
CA LEU A 43 -8.47 -11.36 0.33
C LEU A 43 -9.16 -11.19 -1.02
N LEU A 44 -9.38 -12.28 -1.77
CA LEU A 44 -10.17 -12.23 -3.00
C LEU A 44 -11.63 -11.89 -2.72
N LEU A 45 -12.22 -12.45 -1.67
CA LEU A 45 -13.60 -12.11 -1.26
C LEU A 45 -13.75 -10.63 -0.88
N MET A 46 -12.69 -10.02 -0.33
CA MET A 46 -12.69 -8.60 0.01
C MET A 46 -12.62 -7.67 -1.21
N THR A 47 -12.36 -8.20 -2.41
CA THR A 47 -12.40 -7.42 -3.66
C THR A 47 -13.78 -7.45 -4.33
N SER A 48 -14.81 -7.97 -3.64
CA SER A 48 -16.22 -7.88 -4.05
C SER A 48 -17.19 -7.65 -2.90
N ASP A 49 -18.42 -7.29 -3.24
CA ASP A 49 -19.53 -7.33 -2.29
C ASP A 49 -20.15 -8.74 -2.33
N HIS A 50 -20.43 -9.31 -1.16
CA HIS A 50 -20.99 -10.65 -1.03
C HIS A 50 -22.04 -10.68 0.08
N GLU A 51 -23.28 -11.06 -0.25
CA GLU A 51 -24.41 -11.09 0.69
C GLU A 51 -24.54 -9.74 1.46
N ASP A 52 -24.32 -9.79 2.77
CA ASP A 52 -24.35 -8.69 3.73
C ASP A 52 -23.03 -7.92 3.82
N LYS A 53 -21.94 -8.46 3.27
CA LYS A 53 -20.60 -7.85 3.29
C LYS A 53 -20.44 -6.92 2.09
N LYS A 54 -20.25 -5.63 2.37
CA LYS A 54 -20.19 -4.55 1.37
C LYS A 54 -18.77 -3.98 1.24
N PHE A 55 -17.77 -4.79 0.97
CA PHE A 55 -16.36 -4.35 0.96
C PHE A 55 -16.07 -3.28 -0.10
N ILE A 56 -16.45 -3.52 -1.36
CA ILE A 56 -16.21 -2.59 -2.45
C ILE A 56 -17.16 -1.41 -2.37
N SER A 57 -18.43 -1.61 -2.00
CA SER A 57 -19.35 -0.49 -1.77
C SER A 57 -18.91 0.41 -0.61
N ALA A 58 -18.40 -0.15 0.50
CA ALA A 58 -17.85 0.64 1.59
C ALA A 58 -16.59 1.40 1.16
N LEU A 59 -15.72 0.77 0.38
CA LEU A 59 -14.55 1.43 -0.21
C LEU A 59 -14.96 2.56 -1.17
N ALA A 60 -15.98 2.34 -1.99
CA ALA A 60 -16.53 3.34 -2.91
C ALA A 60 -17.12 4.56 -2.18
N ALA A 61 -17.61 4.40 -0.95
CA ALA A 61 -18.17 5.49 -0.14
C ALA A 61 -17.11 6.53 0.28
N PHE A 62 -15.81 6.17 0.30
CA PHE A 62 -14.74 7.13 0.54
C PHE A 62 -14.58 8.06 -0.66
N LYS A 63 -14.77 9.37 -0.45
CA LYS A 63 -14.55 10.40 -1.49
C LYS A 63 -13.10 10.41 -1.99
N ASN A 64 -12.15 10.05 -1.13
CA ASN A 64 -10.72 10.03 -1.43
C ASN A 64 -10.18 8.63 -1.28
N ARG A 65 -9.71 8.07 -2.39
CA ARG A 65 -9.02 6.79 -2.45
C ARG A 65 -7.66 7.02 -3.06
N VAL A 66 -6.63 6.98 -2.22
CA VAL A 66 -5.24 7.25 -2.62
C VAL A 66 -4.35 6.10 -2.17
N LEU A 67 -3.56 5.56 -3.09
CA LEU A 67 -2.57 4.51 -2.81
C LEU A 67 -1.19 5.14 -2.84
N TYR A 68 -0.40 4.91 -1.80
CA TYR A 68 1.01 5.28 -1.77
C TYR A 68 1.84 4.02 -1.86
N ALA A 69 2.70 3.94 -2.87
CA ALA A 69 3.49 2.75 -3.15
C ALA A 69 4.97 3.11 -3.30
N ASN A 70 5.84 2.35 -2.64
CA ASN A 70 7.27 2.43 -2.90
C ASN A 70 7.57 1.77 -4.25
N VAL A 71 8.20 2.51 -5.16
CA VAL A 71 8.58 1.96 -6.48
C VAL A 71 9.94 1.26 -6.45
N SER A 72 10.70 1.47 -5.39
CA SER A 72 12.02 0.89 -5.19
C SER A 72 12.38 0.84 -3.70
N TYR A 73 13.38 0.05 -3.37
CA TYR A 73 13.97 -0.11 -2.03
C TYR A 73 13.04 -0.65 -0.92
N ASP A 74 11.80 -1.01 -1.25
CA ASP A 74 10.90 -1.74 -0.34
C ASP A 74 11.02 -3.25 -0.58
N HIS A 75 11.57 -3.95 0.41
CA HIS A 75 11.77 -5.39 0.37
C HIS A 75 10.62 -6.16 1.05
N MET A 76 9.69 -5.45 1.69
CA MET A 76 8.56 -6.04 2.41
C MET A 76 7.37 -6.26 1.47
N VAL A 77 7.09 -5.28 0.60
CA VAL A 77 5.99 -5.35 -0.37
C VAL A 77 6.47 -4.81 -1.71
N GLY A 78 6.29 -5.60 -2.77
CA GLY A 78 6.66 -5.22 -4.13
C GLY A 78 5.82 -4.05 -4.68
N TRP A 79 6.36 -3.35 -5.68
CA TRP A 79 5.70 -2.20 -6.30
C TRP A 79 4.38 -2.58 -6.99
N ARG A 80 4.37 -3.71 -7.70
CA ARG A 80 3.19 -4.28 -8.37
C ARG A 80 2.00 -4.40 -7.41
N THR A 81 2.20 -5.13 -6.32
CA THR A 81 1.18 -5.39 -5.29
C THR A 81 0.77 -4.12 -4.54
N SER A 82 1.74 -3.31 -4.08
CA SER A 82 1.45 -2.10 -3.29
C SER A 82 0.74 -1.00 -4.10
N SER A 83 0.85 -1.00 -5.42
CA SER A 83 0.20 -0.03 -6.30
C SER A 83 -1.03 -0.55 -7.04
N ILE A 84 -1.45 -1.80 -6.79
CA ILE A 84 -2.57 -2.47 -7.49
C ILE A 84 -2.40 -2.33 -9.02
N ARG A 85 -1.23 -2.74 -9.53
CA ARG A 85 -0.87 -2.68 -10.95
C ARG A 85 -0.45 -4.05 -11.45
N ARG A 86 -0.59 -4.30 -12.75
CA ARG A 86 0.03 -5.46 -13.39
C ARG A 86 1.51 -5.18 -13.63
N GLU A 87 2.30 -6.23 -13.80
CA GLU A 87 3.73 -6.07 -14.10
C GLU A 87 3.93 -5.25 -15.39
N LEU A 88 3.11 -5.52 -16.41
CA LEU A 88 3.13 -4.80 -17.68
C LEU A 88 2.72 -3.32 -17.57
N ASP A 89 2.05 -2.93 -16.48
CA ASP A 89 1.64 -1.55 -16.23
C ASP A 89 2.75 -0.75 -15.51
N LEU A 90 3.79 -1.42 -15.01
CA LEU A 90 4.90 -0.77 -14.30
C LEU A 90 5.83 -0.07 -15.29
N LYS A 91 5.97 1.24 -15.13
CA LYS A 91 6.91 2.07 -15.90
C LYS A 91 8.27 2.07 -15.23
N THR A 92 9.33 2.49 -15.92
CA THR A 92 10.62 2.71 -15.26
C THR A 92 10.48 3.74 -14.14
N PRO A 93 10.96 3.45 -12.90
CA PRO A 93 10.90 4.40 -11.81
C PRO A 93 11.54 5.74 -12.17
N LEU A 94 10.76 6.82 -12.04
CA LEU A 94 11.29 8.16 -12.23
C LEU A 94 12.11 8.57 -11.00
N HIS A 95 13.18 9.32 -11.22
CA HIS A 95 13.97 9.98 -10.16
C HIS A 95 13.65 11.48 -10.05
N ARG A 96 12.64 11.95 -10.81
CA ARG A 96 12.19 13.35 -10.78
C ARG A 96 11.08 13.51 -9.75
N SER A 97 11.23 14.47 -8.85
CA SER A 97 10.18 14.89 -7.92
C SER A 97 9.01 15.56 -8.66
N VAL A 98 7.78 15.26 -8.26
CA VAL A 98 6.55 15.91 -8.73
C VAL A 98 5.84 16.61 -7.58
N ASP A 99 4.91 17.52 -7.91
CA ASP A 99 4.08 18.28 -6.97
C ASP A 99 4.85 19.07 -5.89
N GLY A 100 6.16 19.28 -6.09
CA GLY A 100 7.04 19.96 -5.12
C GLY A 100 7.51 19.08 -3.96
N TYR A 101 7.25 17.76 -3.98
CA TYR A 101 7.65 16.83 -2.92
C TYR A 101 8.82 15.96 -3.36
N LYS A 102 9.93 16.03 -2.62
CA LYS A 102 11.21 15.40 -2.96
C LYS A 102 11.10 13.94 -3.41
N TYR A 103 10.32 13.12 -2.71
CA TYR A 103 10.26 11.67 -2.94
C TYR A 103 8.97 11.19 -3.63
N ILE A 104 8.05 12.10 -3.97
CA ILE A 104 6.90 11.75 -4.81
C ILE A 104 7.37 11.84 -6.26
N VAL A 105 7.30 10.73 -7.00
CA VAL A 105 7.90 10.65 -8.34
C VAL A 105 6.89 10.45 -9.46
N ASN A 106 5.68 10.01 -9.13
CA ASN A 106 4.56 9.98 -10.06
C ASN A 106 3.23 10.07 -9.30
N VAL A 107 2.25 10.74 -9.90
CA VAL A 107 0.88 10.85 -9.42
C VAL A 107 -0.04 10.59 -10.60
N GLU A 108 -0.84 9.54 -10.50
CA GLU A 108 -1.71 9.06 -11.56
C GLU A 108 -3.14 8.94 -11.05
N TYR A 109 -4.12 9.37 -11.85
CA TYR A 109 -5.54 9.15 -11.57
C TYR A 109 -6.07 8.04 -12.47
N CYS A 110 -6.45 6.92 -11.87
CA CYS A 110 -7.04 5.78 -12.54
C CYS A 110 -8.55 5.79 -12.35
N SER A 111 -9.30 5.87 -13.45
CA SER A 111 -10.77 5.76 -13.43
C SER A 111 -11.22 4.35 -13.04
N ALA A 112 -12.44 4.25 -12.52
CA ALA A 112 -13.08 2.96 -12.29
C ALA A 112 -13.26 2.20 -13.62
N VAL A 113 -13.03 0.90 -13.58
CA VAL A 113 -13.25 -0.03 -14.70
C VAL A 113 -14.52 -0.82 -14.44
N SER A 114 -15.43 -0.85 -15.42
CA SER A 114 -16.61 -1.72 -15.34
C SER A 114 -16.19 -3.18 -15.46
N SER A 115 -16.61 -4.00 -14.50
CA SER A 115 -16.32 -5.44 -14.46
C SER A 115 -17.38 -6.14 -13.61
N ASP A 116 -17.68 -7.39 -13.96
CA ASP A 116 -18.57 -8.26 -13.18
C ASP A 116 -17.99 -8.61 -11.80
N GLY A 117 -16.71 -8.30 -11.57
CA GLY A 117 -16.00 -8.52 -10.31
C GLY A 117 -14.99 -9.65 -10.38
N PRO A 118 -14.35 -9.98 -9.25
CA PRO A 118 -13.43 -11.10 -9.16
C PRO A 118 -14.19 -12.43 -9.29
N HIS A 119 -13.59 -13.38 -10.00
CA HIS A 119 -14.07 -14.74 -10.17
C HIS A 119 -13.15 -15.72 -9.46
N PHE A 120 -13.70 -16.88 -9.09
CA PHE A 120 -12.92 -18.01 -8.57
C PHE A 120 -13.27 -19.28 -9.37
N PRO A 121 -12.73 -19.42 -10.60
CA PRO A 121 -13.08 -20.53 -11.47
C PRO A 121 -12.50 -21.86 -11.00
N SER A 122 -13.01 -22.97 -11.55
CA SER A 122 -12.52 -24.32 -11.26
C SER A 122 -11.01 -24.51 -11.52
N ARG A 123 -10.42 -23.73 -12.43
CA ARG A 123 -8.97 -23.68 -12.63
C ARG A 123 -8.24 -23.12 -11.41
N ALA A 124 -8.74 -22.02 -10.84
CA ALA A 124 -8.16 -21.42 -9.64
C ALA A 124 -8.27 -22.35 -8.43
N ALA A 125 -9.41 -23.05 -8.28
CA ALA A 125 -9.58 -24.05 -7.22
C ALA A 125 -8.56 -25.20 -7.34
N ARG A 126 -8.35 -25.73 -8.55
CA ARG A 126 -7.34 -26.77 -8.80
C ARG A 126 -5.91 -26.29 -8.55
N ALA A 127 -5.59 -25.06 -8.96
CA ALA A 127 -4.28 -24.48 -8.70
C ALA A 127 -4.05 -24.25 -7.20
N LYS A 128 -5.07 -23.80 -6.46
CA LYS A 128 -5.03 -23.69 -5.00
C LYS A 128 -4.77 -25.04 -4.33
N GLU A 129 -5.49 -26.08 -4.77
CA GLU A 129 -5.29 -27.45 -4.27
C GLU A 129 -3.88 -27.95 -4.55
N ALA A 130 -3.34 -27.72 -5.74
CA ALA A 130 -1.97 -28.09 -6.09
C ALA A 130 -0.94 -27.35 -5.23
N ALA A 131 -1.11 -26.03 -5.06
CA ALA A 131 -0.25 -25.20 -4.23
C ALA A 131 -0.29 -25.59 -2.73
N GLN A 132 -1.43 -26.06 -2.23
CA GLN A 132 -1.58 -26.51 -0.84
C GLN A 132 -1.08 -27.95 -0.61
N SER A 133 -1.29 -28.85 -1.58
CA SER A 133 -0.99 -30.29 -1.42
C SER A 133 0.47 -30.63 -1.73
N THR A 134 1.00 -30.11 -2.83
CA THR A 134 2.39 -30.35 -3.27
C THR A 134 2.99 -29.02 -3.75
N PRO A 135 3.32 -28.09 -2.83
CA PRO A 135 3.82 -26.77 -3.21
C PRO A 135 5.12 -26.89 -4.02
N ASN A 136 5.14 -26.24 -5.17
CA ASN A 136 6.34 -25.99 -5.97
C ASN A 136 6.27 -24.58 -6.57
N ILE A 137 7.37 -24.14 -7.21
CA ILE A 137 7.45 -22.77 -7.74
C ILE A 137 6.36 -22.54 -8.79
N GLU A 138 6.20 -23.44 -9.75
CA GLU A 138 5.28 -23.27 -10.89
C GLU A 138 3.81 -23.21 -10.46
N ASN A 139 3.36 -24.14 -9.61
CA ASN A 139 1.96 -24.18 -9.18
C ASN A 139 1.59 -23.05 -8.22
N THR A 140 2.55 -22.59 -7.41
CA THR A 140 2.38 -21.46 -6.51
C THR A 140 2.30 -20.18 -7.34
N GLU A 141 3.24 -19.96 -8.25
CA GLU A 141 3.23 -18.79 -9.14
C GLU A 141 1.94 -18.75 -9.98
N GLU A 142 1.51 -19.87 -10.60
CA GLU A 142 0.26 -19.91 -11.37
C GLU A 142 -0.95 -19.51 -10.52
N TYR A 143 -1.07 -20.05 -9.30
CA TYR A 143 -2.17 -19.70 -8.40
C TYR A 143 -2.15 -18.23 -8.01
N HIS A 144 -0.99 -17.71 -7.60
CA HIS A 144 -0.83 -16.32 -7.16
C HIS A 144 -1.09 -15.33 -8.30
N GLU A 145 -0.62 -15.61 -9.52
CA GLU A 145 -0.89 -14.78 -10.70
C GLU A 145 -2.40 -14.69 -11.00
N MET A 146 -3.11 -15.82 -10.95
CA MET A 146 -4.57 -15.84 -11.14
C MET A 146 -5.29 -15.04 -10.06
N MET A 147 -4.91 -15.20 -8.79
CA MET A 147 -5.55 -14.45 -7.70
C MET A 147 -5.25 -12.97 -7.77
N GLU A 148 -4.03 -12.58 -8.12
CA GLU A 148 -3.67 -11.18 -8.26
C GLU A 148 -4.46 -10.50 -9.38
N GLU A 149 -4.62 -11.14 -10.53
CA GLU A 149 -5.41 -10.59 -11.63
C GLU A 149 -6.87 -10.36 -11.23
N GLU A 150 -7.51 -11.34 -10.58
CA GLU A 150 -8.89 -11.22 -10.12
C GLU A 150 -9.03 -10.17 -9.01
N MET A 151 -8.07 -10.07 -8.09
CA MET A 151 -8.04 -9.02 -7.07
C MET A 151 -7.91 -7.62 -7.68
N ILE A 152 -7.03 -7.46 -8.68
CA ILE A 152 -6.87 -6.21 -9.43
C ILE A 152 -8.19 -5.85 -10.11
N HIS A 153 -8.85 -6.79 -10.79
CA HIS A 153 -10.17 -6.56 -11.39
C HIS A 153 -11.21 -6.10 -10.37
N GLY A 154 -11.30 -6.77 -9.23
CA GLY A 154 -12.23 -6.40 -8.17
C GLY A 154 -11.99 -5.01 -7.61
N LEU A 155 -10.73 -4.66 -7.33
CA LEU A 155 -10.31 -3.37 -6.76
C LEU A 155 -10.37 -2.22 -7.76
N GLN A 156 -10.20 -2.47 -9.06
CA GLN A 156 -10.29 -1.45 -10.12
C GLN A 156 -11.71 -1.00 -10.43
N ARG A 157 -12.75 -1.62 -9.86
CA ARG A 157 -14.15 -1.15 -9.95
C ARG A 157 -14.41 0.18 -9.26
N VAL A 158 -13.44 0.68 -8.51
CA VAL A 158 -13.45 2.05 -7.97
C VAL A 158 -12.23 2.81 -8.50
N GLY A 159 -12.39 4.12 -8.70
CA GLY A 159 -11.28 4.97 -9.14
C GLY A 159 -10.27 5.23 -8.01
N TRP A 160 -8.99 5.35 -8.36
CA TRP A 160 -7.86 5.52 -7.44
C TRP A 160 -6.96 6.67 -7.88
N LYS A 161 -6.43 7.45 -6.93
CA LYS A 161 -5.21 8.24 -7.11
C LYS A 161 -4.02 7.38 -6.68
N LYS A 162 -3.12 7.06 -7.59
CA LYS A 162 -1.90 6.28 -7.30
C LYS A 162 -0.72 7.22 -7.18
N VAL A 163 0.02 7.11 -6.09
CA VAL A 163 1.16 7.95 -5.76
C VAL A 163 2.37 7.06 -5.57
N ASP A 164 3.33 7.24 -6.46
CA ASP A 164 4.57 6.48 -6.48
C ASP A 164 5.65 7.25 -5.72
N VAL A 165 6.28 6.55 -4.77
CA VAL A 165 7.27 7.08 -3.84
C VAL A 165 8.62 6.44 -4.10
N ASN A 166 9.68 7.24 -4.19
CA ASN A 166 11.05 6.73 -4.39
C ASN A 166 12.06 7.45 -3.50
N PHE A 167 12.59 6.75 -2.49
CA PHE A 167 13.60 7.25 -1.56
C PHE A 167 15.04 7.21 -2.09
N HIS A 168 15.26 7.16 -3.41
CA HIS A 168 16.59 7.12 -4.05
C HIS A 168 17.61 8.15 -3.52
N ALA A 169 17.15 9.34 -3.11
CA ALA A 169 17.99 10.42 -2.55
C ALA A 169 17.92 10.53 -1.01
N SER A 170 17.50 9.47 -0.31
CA SER A 170 17.54 9.36 1.16
C SER A 170 18.92 8.88 1.61
N LEU A 171 19.31 9.17 2.87
CA LEU A 171 20.54 8.62 3.45
C LEU A 171 20.46 7.09 3.55
N TRP A 172 19.30 6.55 3.90
CA TRP A 172 19.05 5.10 3.96
C TRP A 172 17.83 4.68 3.10
N PRO A 173 18.00 4.56 1.77
CA PRO A 173 16.90 4.20 0.86
C PRO A 173 16.25 2.86 1.17
N TYR A 174 17.03 1.86 1.62
CA TYR A 174 16.52 0.51 1.98
C TYR A 174 15.56 0.48 3.18
N SER A 175 15.39 1.61 3.87
CA SER A 175 14.35 1.81 4.89
C SER A 175 13.06 2.38 4.32
N ALA A 176 12.82 2.27 3.00
CA ALA A 176 11.66 2.83 2.30
C ALA A 176 10.33 2.41 2.94
N HIS A 177 10.21 1.14 3.34
CA HIS A 177 9.02 0.63 4.02
C HIS A 177 8.71 1.41 5.30
N ASN A 178 9.72 1.63 6.15
CA ASN A 178 9.57 2.41 7.38
C ASN A 178 9.49 3.93 7.14
N SER A 179 10.04 4.38 6.01
CA SER A 179 10.06 5.79 5.64
C SER A 179 8.70 6.25 5.15
N ILE A 180 7.98 5.49 4.32
CA ILE A 180 6.71 5.92 3.72
C ILE A 180 5.65 6.33 4.77
N HIS A 181 5.69 5.70 5.94
CA HIS A 181 4.81 5.98 7.09
C HIS A 181 5.51 6.58 8.32
N VAL A 182 6.77 7.03 8.18
CA VAL A 182 7.57 7.70 9.23
C VAL A 182 7.54 6.95 10.57
N LYS A 183 7.96 5.68 10.58
CA LYS A 183 7.89 4.82 11.79
C LYS A 183 8.67 5.37 13.00
N ASN A 184 9.73 6.15 12.74
CA ASN A 184 10.54 6.80 13.75
C ASN A 184 10.99 8.15 13.18
N GLU A 185 10.62 9.26 13.81
CA GLU A 185 10.89 10.60 13.27
C GLU A 185 12.38 10.91 13.12
N TRP A 186 13.26 10.29 13.92
CA TRP A 186 14.69 10.52 13.82
C TRP A 186 15.32 9.78 12.62
N LEU A 187 14.94 8.52 12.42
CA LEU A 187 15.53 7.64 11.38
C LEU A 187 14.81 7.71 10.03
N HIS A 188 13.51 8.01 10.05
CA HIS A 188 12.61 7.87 8.90
C HIS A 188 12.00 9.21 8.46
N ASN A 189 12.64 10.34 8.82
CA ASN A 189 12.18 11.68 8.45
C ASN A 189 12.10 11.94 6.94
N ALA A 190 12.78 11.14 6.12
CA ALA A 190 12.68 11.22 4.67
C ALA A 190 11.21 11.11 4.21
N GLY A 191 10.38 10.37 4.96
CA GLY A 191 8.94 10.24 4.71
C GLY A 191 8.10 11.46 5.05
N ALA A 192 8.61 12.47 5.75
CA ALA A 192 7.82 13.63 6.16
C ALA A 192 7.16 14.34 4.97
N GLY A 193 7.84 14.37 3.81
CA GLY A 193 7.27 14.89 2.57
C GLY A 193 6.09 14.07 2.05
N VAL A 194 6.10 12.75 2.25
CA VAL A 194 4.98 11.85 1.88
C VAL A 194 3.77 12.12 2.77
N ILE A 195 3.98 12.26 4.08
CA ILE A 195 2.91 12.61 5.03
C ILE A 195 2.33 14.00 4.72
N ALA A 196 3.18 14.97 4.38
CA ALA A 196 2.73 16.29 3.95
C ALA A 196 1.89 16.24 2.67
N HIS A 197 2.31 15.45 1.67
CA HIS A 197 1.54 15.24 0.43
C HIS A 197 0.18 14.57 0.71
N LEU A 198 0.13 13.59 1.61
CA LEU A 198 -1.12 12.97 2.07
C LEU A 198 -2.04 13.98 2.74
N ALA A 199 -1.55 14.75 3.71
CA ALA A 199 -2.33 15.76 4.40
C ALA A 199 -2.88 16.82 3.44
N ASN A 200 -2.09 17.24 2.46
CA ASN A 200 -2.51 18.20 1.45
C ASN A 200 -3.53 17.60 0.47
N SER A 201 -3.39 16.33 0.09
CA SER A 201 -4.39 15.62 -0.72
C SER A 201 -5.75 15.56 -0.01
N ILE A 202 -5.78 15.28 1.30
CA ILE A 202 -7.03 15.26 2.08
C ILE A 202 -7.68 16.66 2.13
N LYS A 203 -6.88 17.70 2.37
CA LYS A 203 -7.36 19.10 2.42
C LYS A 203 -7.97 19.56 1.09
N GLN A 204 -7.28 19.31 -0.02
CA GLN A 204 -7.75 19.70 -1.36
C GLN A 204 -9.11 19.07 -1.66
N SER A 205 -9.29 17.81 -1.31
CA SER A 205 -10.56 17.13 -1.54
C SER A 205 -11.71 17.64 -0.67
N CYS A 206 -11.47 18.01 0.59
CA CYS A 206 -12.50 18.70 1.40
C CYS A 206 -12.90 20.04 0.75
N PHE A 207 -11.93 20.79 0.22
CA PHE A 207 -12.19 22.08 -0.44
C PHE A 207 -13.03 21.91 -1.71
N HIS A 208 -12.69 20.96 -2.58
CA HIS A 208 -13.49 20.66 -3.78
C HIS A 208 -14.92 20.22 -3.45
N ALA A 209 -15.12 19.45 -2.38
CA ALA A 209 -16.46 19.04 -1.94
C ALA A 209 -17.31 20.21 -1.42
N ASN A 210 -16.70 21.21 -0.78
CA ASN A 210 -17.41 22.40 -0.30
C ASN A 210 -17.83 23.32 -1.46
N LEU A 211 -16.99 23.46 -2.48
CA LEU A 211 -17.31 24.25 -3.67
C LEU A 211 -18.45 23.63 -4.50
N SER A 212 -18.46 22.30 -4.66
CA SER A 212 -19.48 21.62 -5.47
C SER A 212 -20.86 21.54 -4.81
N THR A 213 -20.94 21.67 -3.49
CA THR A 213 -22.21 21.58 -2.75
C THR A 213 -22.87 22.93 -2.49
N GLY A 214 -22.19 24.06 -2.77
CA GLY A 214 -22.74 25.41 -2.55
C GLY A 214 -23.06 25.74 -1.08
N VAL A 215 -22.62 24.90 -0.14
CA VAL A 215 -22.89 25.06 1.29
C VAL A 215 -21.88 26.04 1.88
N SER A 216 -22.34 27.24 2.24
CA SER A 216 -21.58 28.26 2.99
C SER A 216 -21.32 27.89 4.47
N GLY A 217 -21.63 26.67 4.87
CA GLY A 217 -21.33 26.11 6.19
C GLY A 217 -20.08 25.23 6.13
N THR A 218 -19.09 25.52 6.98
CA THR A 218 -17.89 24.69 7.11
C THR A 218 -18.29 23.27 7.49
N LEU A 219 -18.18 22.31 6.56
CA LEU A 219 -17.96 20.92 6.94
C LEU A 219 -16.67 20.92 7.78
N ASP A 220 -16.80 20.66 9.08
CA ASP A 220 -15.66 20.62 9.99
C ASP A 220 -14.79 19.39 9.69
N CYS A 221 -13.94 19.50 8.66
CA CYS A 221 -12.85 18.57 8.38
C CYS A 221 -11.68 18.74 9.39
N ARG A 222 -11.78 19.60 10.41
CA ARG A 222 -10.75 19.75 11.45
C ARG A 222 -11.15 18.95 12.69
N ARG A 223 -10.70 17.70 12.73
CA ARG A 223 -10.18 17.14 14.00
C ARG A 223 -8.65 17.04 13.89
N PRO A 224 -7.88 18.11 14.20
CA PRO A 224 -6.42 18.12 14.11
C PRO A 224 -5.74 17.51 15.34
N GLU A 225 -6.46 16.81 16.22
CA GLU A 225 -5.93 16.27 17.48
C GLU A 225 -5.01 15.04 17.30
N LEU A 226 -4.77 14.56 16.08
CA LEU A 226 -3.93 13.38 15.82
C LEU A 226 -2.55 13.69 15.22
N PHE A 227 -2.27 14.93 14.84
CA PHE A 227 -0.95 15.33 14.35
C PHE A 227 -0.50 16.57 15.11
N GLY A 228 0.15 16.29 16.25
CA GLY A 228 0.76 17.28 17.12
C GLY A 228 1.64 18.24 16.32
N THR A 229 1.48 19.52 16.64
CA THR A 229 2.26 20.59 16.04
C THR A 229 3.72 20.40 16.44
N ALA A 230 4.57 19.93 15.52
CA ALA A 230 6.01 20.03 15.68
C ALA A 230 6.42 21.51 15.59
N ARG A 231 6.22 22.24 16.68
CA ARG A 231 6.77 23.58 16.89
C ARG A 231 7.89 23.44 17.91
N SER A 232 9.11 23.67 17.40
CA SER A 232 10.35 23.95 18.12
C SER A 232 10.19 24.28 19.61
N GLN A 233 10.64 23.39 20.48
CA GLN A 233 11.10 23.74 21.81
C GLN A 233 12.46 23.06 22.04
N LEU A 234 13.54 23.79 21.72
CA LEU A 234 14.80 23.60 22.42
C LEU A 234 14.61 24.18 23.83
N PRO A 235 14.78 23.41 24.91
CA PRO A 235 14.90 23.99 26.23
C PRO A 235 16.31 24.59 26.38
N ALA A 236 16.36 25.92 26.46
CA ALA A 236 17.51 26.63 27.01
C ALA A 236 17.62 26.32 28.51
N ARG A 237 18.66 25.59 28.93
CA ARG A 237 19.39 25.80 30.20
C ARG A 237 20.46 24.72 30.42
N LEU A 238 21.71 25.15 30.40
CA LEU A 238 22.74 24.74 31.36
C LEU A 238 23.80 25.85 31.41
N LYS A 239 23.56 26.83 32.29
CA LYS A 239 24.63 27.65 32.88
C LYS A 239 25.10 26.91 34.13
N MET A 240 26.30 26.34 34.07
CA MET A 240 27.21 26.16 35.20
C MET A 240 28.53 26.75 34.69
N GLY A 241 29.07 27.85 35.22
CA GLY A 241 29.40 28.02 36.62
C GLY A 241 30.82 27.49 36.87
N ARG A 242 31.84 28.02 36.17
CA ARG A 242 33.24 27.89 36.59
C ARG A 242 33.50 28.98 37.63
N ASN A 243 33.58 28.58 38.90
CA ASN A 243 34.23 29.37 39.94
C ASN A 243 35.70 28.96 40.01
N ASN A 244 36.55 29.99 40.13
CA ASN A 244 37.97 29.87 40.41
C ASN A 244 38.20 29.39 41.84
N GLY A 245 39.21 28.55 42.01
CA GLY A 245 39.84 28.12 43.25
C GLY A 245 41.09 27.35 42.90
#